data_AF-A0A952GEY4-F1
#
_entry.id   AF-A0A952GEY4-F1
#
_cell.length_a   1.000
_cell.length_b   1.000
_cell.length_c   1.000
_cell.angle_alpha   90.00
_cell.angle_beta   90.00
_cell.angle_gamma   90.00
#
_symmetry.space_group_name_H-M   'P 1'
#
loop_
_entity.id
_entity.type
_entity.pdbx_description
1 polymer ?
#
loop_
_entity_poly.entity_id
_entity_poly.type
_entity_poly.pdbx_seq_one_letter_code
_entity_poly.pdbx_strand_id
1 'polypeptide(L)'
;HQHEYAAWRAGPHSATYAQIFADAEHNAKRRPADDCLRCHGMHFGGGIRDLVQPMNAKGPWHLVQTSLQDKPTMPCMACHQLHREGPTQSKPAERISATAEPIPATLAFFDRREQMHFGAGQLGMPVLFDGGRAVKISPDQRQAICYQCHAPRQPEAASLAAVNHWGSQVGSGDDRTPMGVHEGISCFACHNGHSENAAASCKTCHPQMSHCGIDVEKMDTSFANAKSGHNIHWVRCADCHQHGVPKPKIAARTAAVGAQDRAAASE
;
A
#
# COMPACT_ATOMS: atom_id res chain seq x y z
N HIS A 1 -1.00 17.37 15.64
CA HIS A 1 -0.31 16.21 15.04
C HIS A 1 0.31 15.22 16.05
N GLN A 2 0.20 15.39 17.38
CA GLN A 2 0.81 14.45 18.34
C GLN A 2 0.21 13.03 18.25
N HIS A 3 -1.13 12.93 18.14
CA HIS A 3 -1.81 11.64 17.95
C HIS A 3 -1.35 10.95 16.66
N GLU A 4 -1.39 11.66 15.53
CA GLU A 4 -0.94 11.13 14.24
C GLU A 4 0.51 10.63 14.27
N TYR A 5 1.40 11.39 14.92
CA TYR A 5 2.79 10.99 15.10
C TYR A 5 2.93 9.73 15.96
N ALA A 6 2.16 9.62 17.05
CA ALA A 6 2.18 8.43 17.91
C ALA A 6 1.67 7.19 17.16
N ALA A 7 0.62 7.34 16.35
CA ALA A 7 0.08 6.27 15.51
C ALA A 7 1.09 5.84 14.44
N TRP A 8 1.71 6.79 13.73
CA TRP A 8 2.79 6.52 12.77
C TRP A 8 3.97 5.80 13.43
N ARG A 9 4.40 6.26 14.60
CA ARG A 9 5.53 5.70 15.36
C ARG A 9 5.27 4.26 15.84
N ALA A 10 3.99 3.89 16.01
CA ALA A 10 3.60 2.53 16.36
C ALA A 10 3.44 1.61 15.13
N GLY A 11 3.37 2.19 13.93
CA GLY A 11 3.20 1.47 12.67
C GLY A 11 4.52 1.00 12.05
N PRO A 12 4.45 0.18 10.99
CA PRO A 12 5.64 -0.34 10.32
C PRO A 12 6.46 0.75 9.61
N HIS A 13 5.84 1.87 9.26
CA HIS A 13 6.50 2.97 8.56
C HIS A 13 7.46 3.81 9.41
N SER A 14 7.52 3.58 10.72
CA SER A 14 8.56 4.18 11.56
C SER A 14 9.87 3.40 11.56
N ALA A 15 10.03 2.42 10.67
CA ALA A 15 11.26 1.64 10.52
C ALA A 15 12.49 2.55 10.38
N THR A 16 13.55 2.19 11.08
CA THR A 16 14.78 3.00 11.13
C THR A 16 15.75 2.61 10.03
N TYR A 17 16.75 3.47 9.78
CA TYR A 17 17.81 3.15 8.83
C TYR A 17 18.55 1.85 9.20
N ALA A 18 18.78 1.58 10.47
CA ALA A 18 19.42 0.33 10.90
C ALA A 18 18.54 -0.89 10.58
N GLN A 19 17.24 -0.80 10.83
CA GLN A 19 16.29 -1.88 10.55
C GLN A 19 16.17 -2.18 9.05
N ILE A 20 16.27 -1.17 8.19
CA ILE A 20 16.14 -1.35 6.74
C ILE A 20 17.47 -1.73 6.08
N PHE A 21 18.54 -1.00 6.37
CA PHE A 21 19.79 -1.10 5.62
C PHE A 21 20.84 -2.02 6.27
N ALA A 22 20.68 -2.39 7.54
CA ALA A 22 21.56 -3.35 8.21
C ALA A 22 20.89 -4.71 8.47
N ASP A 23 19.73 -4.98 7.86
CA ASP A 23 19.08 -6.29 7.94
C ASP A 23 19.91 -7.36 7.21
N ALA A 24 20.49 -8.28 7.98
CA ALA A 24 21.37 -9.32 7.43
C ALA A 24 20.61 -10.34 6.59
N GLU A 25 19.35 -10.66 6.92
CA GLU A 25 18.56 -11.65 6.19
C GLU A 25 18.16 -11.12 4.81
N HIS A 26 17.68 -9.88 4.77
CA HIS A 26 17.34 -9.18 3.54
C HIS A 26 18.60 -8.99 2.68
N ASN A 27 19.66 -8.43 3.26
CA ASN A 27 20.83 -8.04 2.49
C ASN A 27 21.62 -9.23 1.93
N ALA A 28 21.55 -10.40 2.59
CA ALA A 28 22.11 -11.65 2.07
C ALA A 28 21.38 -12.14 0.81
N LYS A 29 20.07 -11.88 0.72
CA LYS A 29 19.23 -12.23 -0.45
C LYS A 29 19.30 -11.16 -1.54
N ARG A 30 19.47 -9.89 -1.15
CA ARG A 30 19.44 -8.75 -2.06
C ARG A 30 20.43 -7.68 -1.65
N ARG A 31 21.31 -7.28 -2.57
CA ARG A 31 22.24 -6.17 -2.31
C ARG A 31 21.46 -4.86 -2.20
N PRO A 32 21.80 -3.99 -1.22
CA PRO A 32 21.31 -2.62 -1.19
C PRO A 32 21.56 -1.92 -2.53
N ALA A 33 20.62 -1.07 -2.96
CA ALA A 33 20.71 -0.31 -4.21
C ALA A 33 20.19 1.11 -4.03
N ASP A 34 20.55 2.03 -4.93
CA ASP A 34 20.08 3.43 -4.88
C ASP A 34 18.56 3.54 -4.98
N ASP A 35 17.88 2.58 -5.60
CA ASP A 35 16.43 2.55 -5.68
C ASP A 35 15.75 2.44 -4.30
N CYS A 36 16.42 1.82 -3.31
CA CYS A 36 15.95 1.78 -1.93
C CYS A 36 15.81 3.20 -1.33
N LEU A 37 16.65 4.15 -1.76
CA LEU A 37 16.63 5.51 -1.25
C LEU A 37 15.44 6.34 -1.73
N ARG A 38 14.71 5.87 -2.75
CA ARG A 38 13.47 6.51 -3.22
C ARG A 38 12.47 6.67 -2.07
N CYS A 39 12.33 5.65 -1.23
CA CYS A 39 11.43 5.69 -0.08
C CYS A 39 12.18 5.75 1.24
N HIS A 40 13.34 5.09 1.36
CA HIS A 40 14.02 4.95 2.64
C HIS A 40 15.13 5.99 2.88
N GLY A 41 15.33 6.93 1.94
CA GLY A 41 16.43 7.89 1.94
C GLY A 41 16.09 9.28 2.47
N MET A 42 14.96 9.48 3.15
CA MET A 42 14.37 10.81 3.39
C MET A 42 15.21 11.77 4.24
N HIS A 43 16.14 11.26 5.05
CA HIS A 43 17.09 12.08 5.82
C HIS A 43 18.52 12.03 5.26
N PHE A 44 18.73 11.46 4.08
CA PHE A 44 20.06 11.17 3.55
C PHE A 44 20.23 11.64 2.10
N GLY A 45 21.20 12.52 1.85
CA GLY A 45 21.44 13.13 0.52
C GLY A 45 22.40 12.36 -0.41
N GLY A 46 23.12 11.35 0.08
CA GLY A 46 24.11 10.60 -0.71
C GLY A 46 23.53 9.42 -1.51
N GLY A 47 24.42 8.62 -2.12
CA GLY A 47 24.07 7.34 -2.74
C GLY A 47 24.16 6.17 -1.76
N ILE A 48 23.66 5.00 -2.14
CA ILE A 48 23.57 3.84 -1.24
C ILE A 48 24.95 3.40 -0.71
N ARG A 49 26.01 3.59 -1.51
CA ARG A 49 27.40 3.25 -1.15
C ARG A 49 27.97 4.14 -0.04
N ASP A 50 27.41 5.33 0.11
CA ASP A 50 27.76 6.30 1.15
C ASP A 50 26.93 6.09 2.43
N LEU A 51 25.86 5.30 2.34
CA LEU A 51 24.96 5.00 3.45
C LEU A 51 25.33 3.70 4.16
N VAL A 52 25.57 2.63 3.41
CA VAL A 52 25.77 1.27 3.94
C VAL A 52 26.97 0.59 3.32
N GLN A 53 27.77 -0.09 4.15
CA GLN A 53 28.90 -0.89 3.71
C GLN A 53 28.95 -2.24 4.44
N PRO A 54 29.45 -3.31 3.79
CA PRO A 54 29.89 -3.37 2.40
C PRO A 54 28.73 -3.49 1.42
N MET A 55 28.92 -3.01 0.18
CA MET A 55 27.91 -3.07 -0.88
C MET A 55 27.90 -4.43 -1.61
N ASN A 56 27.75 -5.51 -0.85
CA ASN A 56 27.70 -6.88 -1.36
C ASN A 56 26.64 -7.73 -0.62
N ALA A 57 26.52 -9.01 -0.97
CA ALA A 57 25.58 -9.96 -0.36
C ALA A 57 26.18 -10.76 0.82
N LYS A 58 27.43 -10.48 1.22
CA LYS A 58 28.17 -11.26 2.24
C LYS A 58 28.16 -10.60 3.61
N GLY A 59 28.06 -9.26 3.69
CA GLY A 59 28.06 -8.52 4.95
C GLY A 59 29.38 -8.65 5.75
N PRO A 60 29.37 -8.32 7.05
CA PRO A 60 28.26 -7.69 7.78
C PRO A 60 28.04 -6.24 7.33
N TRP A 61 26.78 -5.84 7.14
CA TRP A 61 26.40 -4.49 6.75
C TRP A 61 26.32 -3.58 7.96
N HIS A 62 26.87 -2.38 7.83
CA HIS A 62 26.76 -1.32 8.81
C HIS A 62 26.49 -0.01 8.11
N LEU A 63 25.79 0.88 8.81
CA LEU A 63 25.64 2.26 8.36
C LEU A 63 26.98 2.97 8.51
N VAL A 64 27.42 3.65 7.46
CA VAL A 64 28.62 4.48 7.48
C VAL A 64 28.43 5.66 8.44
N GLN A 65 27.24 6.27 8.41
CA GLN A 65 26.87 7.36 9.32
C GLN A 65 26.01 6.82 10.46
N THR A 66 26.64 6.56 11.60
CA THR A 66 25.96 5.99 12.78
C THR A 66 24.86 6.90 13.33
N SER A 67 24.94 8.22 13.11
CA SER A 67 23.91 9.20 13.49
C SER A 67 22.56 9.01 12.80
N LEU A 68 22.50 8.19 11.74
CA LEU A 68 21.25 7.86 11.04
C LEU A 68 20.56 6.61 11.61
N GLN A 69 21.24 5.78 12.40
CA GLN A 69 20.77 4.44 12.79
C GLN A 69 19.34 4.42 13.32
N ASP A 70 19.02 5.33 14.24
CA ASP A 70 17.72 5.40 14.90
C ASP A 70 16.74 6.37 14.22
N LYS A 71 17.16 7.03 13.14
CA LYS A 71 16.25 7.90 12.39
C LYS A 71 15.27 7.05 11.59
N PRO A 72 14.00 7.46 11.50
CA PRO A 72 13.03 6.80 10.63
C PRO A 72 13.42 6.99 9.16
N THR A 73 13.16 6.01 8.32
CA THR A 73 13.42 6.15 6.89
C THR A 73 12.33 6.93 6.14
N MET A 74 11.12 6.98 6.70
CA MET A 74 9.91 7.52 6.07
C MET A 74 9.12 8.42 7.06
N PRO A 75 9.48 9.72 7.19
CA PRO A 75 8.73 10.66 8.03
C PRO A 75 7.37 11.00 7.40
N CYS A 76 6.49 11.67 8.14
CA CYS A 76 5.15 12.07 7.65
C CYS A 76 5.20 12.82 6.31
N MET A 77 6.25 13.61 6.10
CA MET A 77 6.43 14.40 4.86
C MET A 77 6.73 13.54 3.63
N ALA A 78 7.04 12.25 3.79
CA ALA A 78 7.18 11.32 2.66
C ALA A 78 5.84 11.11 1.93
N CYS A 79 4.72 11.16 2.67
CA CYS A 79 3.37 10.93 2.15
C CYS A 79 2.46 12.16 2.24
N HIS A 80 2.88 13.21 2.95
CA HIS A 80 2.11 14.43 3.14
C HIS A 80 2.88 15.69 2.76
N GLN A 81 2.16 16.65 2.18
CA GLN A 81 2.57 18.04 2.11
C GLN A 81 1.76 18.86 3.12
N LEU A 82 2.36 19.18 4.27
CA LEU A 82 1.69 19.94 5.34
C LEU A 82 1.57 21.43 5.01
N HIS A 83 2.56 21.98 4.32
CA HIS A 83 2.58 23.38 3.90
C HIS A 83 2.70 23.43 2.38
N ARG A 84 1.69 24.03 1.75
CA ARG A 84 1.65 24.28 0.32
C ARG A 84 1.37 25.75 0.11
N GLU A 85 2.14 26.37 -0.77
CA GLU A 85 1.81 27.69 -1.28
C GLU A 85 0.57 27.55 -2.18
N GLY A 86 -0.51 28.18 -1.76
CA GLY A 86 -1.79 28.20 -2.47
C GLY A 86 -2.10 29.60 -2.99
N PRO A 87 -3.08 29.73 -3.90
CA PRO A 87 -3.57 31.04 -4.28
C PRO A 87 -4.06 31.80 -3.05
N THR A 88 -3.86 33.12 -3.03
CA THR A 88 -4.39 33.99 -1.99
C THR A 88 -5.89 33.79 -1.86
N GLN A 89 -6.34 33.38 -0.68
CA GLN A 89 -7.76 33.22 -0.40
C GLN A 89 -8.38 34.56 -0.03
N SER A 90 -9.57 34.85 -0.56
CA SER A 90 -10.38 36.00 -0.16
C SER A 90 -11.40 35.60 0.89
N LYS A 91 -11.60 36.46 1.90
CA LYS A 91 -12.64 36.26 2.91
C LYS A 91 -14.01 36.52 2.25
N PRO A 92 -14.97 35.57 2.30
CA PRO A 92 -16.33 35.84 1.85
C PRO A 92 -16.94 37.02 2.62
N ALA A 93 -17.70 37.87 1.93
CA ALA A 93 -18.34 39.04 2.54
C ALA A 93 -19.37 38.64 3.60
N GLU A 94 -20.03 37.50 3.40
CA GLU A 94 -21.00 36.92 4.32
C GLU A 94 -20.40 35.72 5.05
N ARG A 95 -20.84 35.46 6.28
CA ARG A 95 -20.38 34.32 7.10
C ARG A 95 -21.04 33.02 6.66
N ILE A 96 -20.86 32.65 5.39
CA ILE A 96 -21.43 31.45 4.78
C ILE A 96 -20.29 30.48 4.45
N SER A 97 -20.36 29.26 4.99
CA SER A 97 -19.33 28.22 4.82
C SER A 97 -19.53 27.34 3.59
N ALA A 98 -20.65 27.49 2.86
CA ALA A 98 -21.07 26.59 1.79
C ALA A 98 -20.34 26.80 0.45
N THR A 99 -19.59 27.89 0.28
CA THR A 99 -18.92 28.25 -0.99
C THR A 99 -17.41 28.06 -0.95
N ALA A 100 -16.87 27.41 0.08
CA ALA A 100 -15.45 27.12 0.15
C ALA A 100 -15.10 25.96 -0.77
N GLU A 101 -14.11 26.15 -1.64
CA GLU A 101 -13.50 25.06 -2.40
C GLU A 101 -12.99 23.97 -1.43
N PRO A 102 -13.15 22.68 -1.76
CA PRO A 102 -12.61 21.60 -0.95
C PRO A 102 -11.11 21.81 -0.72
N ILE A 103 -10.67 21.67 0.53
CA ILE A 103 -9.23 21.74 0.86
C ILE A 103 -8.54 20.63 0.05
N PRO A 104 -7.55 20.97 -0.81
CA PRO A 104 -6.80 19.96 -1.55
C PRO A 104 -6.19 18.96 -0.57
N ALA A 105 -6.34 17.66 -0.87
CA ALA A 105 -5.85 16.60 0.01
C ALA A 105 -4.35 16.79 0.30
N THR A 106 -3.96 16.69 1.58
CA THR A 106 -2.56 16.81 2.00
C THR A 106 -1.70 15.63 1.56
N LEU A 107 -2.31 14.60 0.96
CA LEU A 107 -1.63 13.42 0.43
C LEU A 107 -0.81 13.79 -0.80
N ALA A 108 0.51 13.78 -0.63
CA ALA A 108 1.47 14.07 -1.67
C ALA A 108 2.78 13.32 -1.40
N PHE A 109 3.28 12.61 -2.41
CA PHE A 109 4.56 11.92 -2.33
C PHE A 109 5.70 12.91 -2.44
N PHE A 110 6.64 12.87 -1.50
CA PHE A 110 7.89 13.63 -1.63
C PHE A 110 8.89 12.86 -2.49
N ASP A 111 9.18 13.39 -3.68
CA ASP A 111 10.27 12.85 -4.49
C ASP A 111 11.60 13.45 -4.04
N ARG A 112 12.49 12.58 -3.57
CA ARG A 112 13.81 12.97 -3.09
C ARG A 112 14.73 13.51 -4.19
N ARG A 113 14.58 13.08 -5.45
CA ARG A 113 15.47 13.51 -6.54
C ARG A 113 15.11 14.93 -6.96
N GLU A 114 13.83 15.21 -7.05
CA GLU A 114 13.29 16.52 -7.44
C GLU A 114 13.16 17.49 -6.25
N GLN A 115 13.29 16.99 -5.00
CA GLN A 115 13.11 17.75 -3.77
C GLN A 115 11.76 18.47 -3.69
N MET A 116 10.70 17.81 -4.20
CA MET A 116 9.36 18.39 -4.23
C MET A 116 8.26 17.35 -3.99
N HIS A 117 7.08 17.85 -3.63
CA HIS A 117 5.88 17.04 -3.44
C HIS A 117 5.07 16.94 -4.72
N PHE A 118 4.60 15.73 -5.03
CA PHE A 118 3.64 15.43 -6.08
C PHE A 118 2.33 14.96 -5.44
N GLY A 119 1.23 15.67 -5.71
CA GLY A 119 -0.06 15.33 -5.14
C GLY A 119 -0.51 13.93 -5.58
N ALA A 120 -1.23 13.19 -4.71
CA ALA A 120 -1.69 11.83 -5.03
C ALA A 120 -2.42 11.73 -6.38
N GLY A 121 -3.21 12.76 -6.73
CA GLY A 121 -3.94 12.84 -8.01
C GLY A 121 -3.06 12.99 -9.26
N GLN A 122 -1.79 13.34 -9.10
CA GLN A 122 -0.83 13.50 -10.20
C GLN A 122 0.03 12.25 -10.40
N LEU A 123 0.02 11.30 -9.45
CA LEU A 123 0.80 10.08 -9.53
C LEU A 123 0.11 9.07 -10.45
N GLY A 124 0.90 8.42 -11.30
CA GLY A 124 0.37 7.36 -12.17
C GLY A 124 0.00 6.12 -11.36
N MET A 125 -1.18 5.58 -11.62
CA MET A 125 -1.55 4.23 -11.19
C MET A 125 -0.85 3.21 -12.11
N PRO A 126 -0.12 2.22 -11.56
CA PRO A 126 0.62 1.28 -12.39
C PRO A 126 -0.31 0.30 -13.11
N VAL A 127 0.10 -0.12 -14.31
CA VAL A 127 -0.45 -1.29 -14.99
C VAL A 127 0.43 -2.48 -14.63
N LEU A 128 -0.15 -3.47 -13.97
CA LEU A 128 0.57 -4.60 -13.38
C LEU A 128 0.04 -5.92 -13.90
N PHE A 129 0.91 -6.94 -13.92
CA PHE A 129 0.62 -8.23 -14.54
C PHE A 129 1.00 -9.40 -13.65
N ASP A 130 0.19 -10.47 -13.71
CA ASP A 130 0.42 -11.80 -13.15
C ASP A 130 0.65 -12.75 -14.34
N GLY A 131 1.92 -12.92 -14.72
CA GLY A 131 2.28 -13.51 -16.01
C GLY A 131 1.80 -12.62 -17.15
N GLY A 132 1.05 -13.19 -18.10
CA GLY A 132 0.44 -12.44 -19.21
C GLY A 132 -0.90 -11.78 -18.88
N ARG A 133 -1.42 -11.98 -17.66
CA ARG A 133 -2.74 -11.47 -17.26
C ARG A 133 -2.60 -10.11 -16.58
N ALA A 134 -3.28 -9.09 -17.09
CA ALA A 134 -3.40 -7.82 -16.40
C ALA A 134 -4.17 -7.99 -15.08
N VAL A 135 -3.61 -7.45 -14.00
CA VAL A 135 -4.22 -7.45 -12.67
C VAL A 135 -5.17 -6.27 -12.54
N LYS A 136 -6.37 -6.51 -12.00
CA LYS A 136 -7.29 -5.41 -11.70
C LYS A 136 -6.79 -4.63 -10.49
N ILE A 137 -6.53 -3.34 -10.68
CA ILE A 137 -6.16 -2.40 -9.61
C ILE A 137 -7.38 -1.57 -9.22
N SER A 138 -7.50 -1.24 -7.92
CA SER A 138 -8.54 -0.33 -7.43
C SER A 138 -8.42 1.05 -8.11
N PRO A 139 -9.54 1.74 -8.41
CA PRO A 139 -9.50 3.11 -8.94
C PRO A 139 -9.21 4.17 -7.86
N ASP A 140 -9.02 3.77 -6.60
CA ASP A 140 -8.71 4.69 -5.50
C ASP A 140 -7.34 5.34 -5.67
N GLN A 141 -7.32 6.54 -6.22
CA GLN A 141 -6.11 7.30 -6.56
C GLN A 141 -5.19 7.56 -5.36
N ARG A 142 -5.68 7.51 -4.12
CA ARG A 142 -4.84 7.72 -2.92
C ARG A 142 -3.74 6.66 -2.83
N GLN A 143 -3.98 5.44 -3.31
CA GLN A 143 -3.01 4.35 -3.24
C GLN A 143 -1.83 4.51 -4.21
N ALA A 144 -1.90 5.48 -5.14
CA ALA A 144 -0.78 5.79 -6.03
C ALA A 144 0.49 6.18 -5.25
N ILE A 145 0.33 6.76 -4.05
CA ILE A 145 1.44 7.04 -3.12
C ILE A 145 2.06 5.73 -2.62
N CYS A 146 1.24 4.75 -2.22
CA CYS A 146 1.71 3.45 -1.75
C CYS A 146 2.56 2.75 -2.83
N TYR A 147 2.14 2.84 -4.10
CA TYR A 147 2.90 2.31 -5.23
C TYR A 147 4.23 3.01 -5.49
N GLN A 148 4.49 4.20 -4.94
CA GLN A 148 5.83 4.78 -5.01
C GLN A 148 6.84 3.99 -4.16
N CYS A 149 6.40 3.15 -3.22
CA CYS A 149 7.28 2.35 -2.37
C CYS A 149 7.05 0.84 -2.52
N HIS A 150 5.79 0.42 -2.60
CA HIS A 150 5.37 -0.98 -2.66
C HIS A 150 4.98 -1.43 -4.08
N ALA A 151 5.52 -0.79 -5.11
CA ALA A 151 5.35 -1.29 -6.48
C ALA A 151 6.22 -2.52 -6.73
N PRO A 152 5.76 -3.44 -7.59
CA PRO A 152 6.60 -4.54 -8.05
C PRO A 152 7.84 -4.07 -8.77
N ARG A 153 8.86 -4.93 -8.74
CA ARG A 153 10.10 -4.71 -9.46
C ARG A 153 9.87 -4.87 -10.96
N GLN A 154 10.73 -4.21 -11.73
CA GLN A 154 10.84 -4.47 -13.16
C GLN A 154 11.23 -5.95 -13.39
N PRO A 155 10.68 -6.60 -14.44
CA PRO A 155 11.06 -7.96 -14.77
C PRO A 155 12.55 -8.06 -15.06
N GLU A 156 13.17 -9.16 -14.64
CA GLU A 156 14.56 -9.44 -14.99
C GLU A 156 14.66 -9.67 -16.50
N ALA A 157 15.75 -9.18 -17.13
CA ALA A 157 15.85 -9.11 -18.60
C ALA A 157 15.67 -10.47 -19.32
N ALA A 158 16.02 -11.57 -18.66
CA ALA A 158 15.87 -12.94 -19.20
C ALA A 158 14.60 -13.67 -18.72
N SER A 159 13.71 -13.00 -17.98
CA SER A 159 12.46 -13.60 -17.51
C SER A 159 11.45 -13.76 -18.65
N LEU A 160 10.52 -14.71 -18.51
CA LEU A 160 9.42 -14.90 -19.46
C LEU A 160 8.62 -13.60 -19.67
N ALA A 161 8.40 -12.83 -18.61
CA ALA A 161 7.71 -11.56 -18.68
C ALA A 161 8.46 -10.50 -19.51
N ALA A 162 9.79 -10.46 -19.42
CA ALA A 162 10.60 -9.57 -20.26
C ALA A 162 10.56 -10.00 -21.73
N VAL A 163 10.68 -11.30 -22.02
CA VAL A 163 10.61 -11.87 -23.38
C VAL A 163 9.26 -11.60 -24.03
N ASN A 164 8.17 -11.63 -23.27
CA ASN A 164 6.81 -11.39 -23.78
C ASN A 164 6.34 -9.93 -23.63
N HIS A 165 7.20 -9.02 -23.15
CA HIS A 165 6.88 -7.61 -22.95
C HIS A 165 5.63 -7.35 -22.08
N TRP A 166 5.39 -8.19 -21.07
CA TRP A 166 4.23 -8.06 -20.18
C TRP A 166 4.35 -6.92 -19.16
N GLY A 167 5.45 -6.18 -19.08
CA GLY A 167 5.63 -5.13 -18.07
C GLY A 167 5.80 -5.66 -16.64
N SER A 168 5.66 -4.76 -15.65
CA SER A 168 5.93 -5.06 -14.23
C SER A 168 5.09 -6.21 -13.67
N GLN A 169 5.75 -7.14 -13.00
CA GLN A 169 5.14 -8.37 -12.49
C GLN A 169 4.90 -8.28 -10.98
N VAL A 170 3.64 -8.45 -10.60
CA VAL A 170 3.20 -8.56 -9.20
C VAL A 170 3.92 -9.70 -8.46
N GLY A 171 3.94 -9.62 -7.14
CA GLY A 171 4.55 -10.64 -6.28
C GLY A 171 6.07 -10.56 -6.18
N SER A 172 6.68 -9.42 -6.54
CA SER A 172 8.13 -9.25 -6.58
C SER A 172 8.64 -8.15 -5.65
N GLY A 173 9.74 -8.41 -4.94
CA GLY A 173 10.32 -7.42 -4.01
C GLY A 173 9.40 -7.17 -2.81
N ASP A 174 9.15 -5.91 -2.48
CA ASP A 174 8.20 -5.48 -1.44
C ASP A 174 6.83 -5.09 -2.03
N ASP A 175 6.46 -5.71 -3.15
CA ASP A 175 5.16 -5.52 -3.75
C ASP A 175 4.03 -5.88 -2.77
N ARG A 176 3.07 -4.97 -2.62
CA ARG A 176 1.86 -5.19 -1.79
C ARG A 176 0.58 -5.19 -2.61
N THR A 177 0.69 -5.31 -3.93
CA THR A 177 -0.45 -5.36 -4.85
C THR A 177 -1.43 -6.46 -4.44
N PRO A 178 -2.68 -6.12 -4.12
CA PRO A 178 -3.69 -7.11 -3.82
C PRO A 178 -4.03 -7.97 -5.04
N MET A 179 -4.04 -9.29 -4.84
CA MET A 179 -4.36 -10.30 -5.82
C MET A 179 -5.28 -11.36 -5.21
N GLY A 180 -5.70 -12.32 -6.04
CA GLY A 180 -6.50 -13.45 -5.58
C GLY A 180 -7.82 -12.97 -5.01
N VAL A 181 -8.11 -13.28 -3.75
CA VAL A 181 -9.37 -12.89 -3.10
C VAL A 181 -9.48 -11.38 -2.84
N HIS A 182 -8.36 -10.65 -2.90
CA HIS A 182 -8.31 -9.20 -2.66
C HIS A 182 -8.05 -8.38 -3.93
N GLU A 183 -8.04 -9.01 -5.12
CA GLU A 183 -7.77 -8.31 -6.38
C GLU A 183 -8.76 -7.15 -6.61
N GLY A 184 -8.24 -5.97 -6.95
CA GLY A 184 -9.03 -4.75 -7.18
C GLY A 184 -9.48 -4.00 -5.92
N ILE A 185 -9.05 -4.43 -4.73
CA ILE A 185 -9.30 -3.72 -3.46
C ILE A 185 -8.21 -2.66 -3.23
N SER A 186 -8.59 -1.49 -2.69
CA SER A 186 -7.66 -0.42 -2.33
C SER A 186 -6.80 -0.81 -1.12
N CYS A 187 -5.54 -0.36 -1.08
CA CYS A 187 -4.71 -0.46 0.13
C CYS A 187 -5.43 0.09 1.37
N PHE A 188 -6.20 1.19 1.20
CA PHE A 188 -6.95 1.86 2.26
C PHE A 188 -8.21 1.12 2.72
N ALA A 189 -8.64 0.08 2.01
CA ALA A 189 -9.75 -0.75 2.48
C ALA A 189 -9.30 -1.67 3.63
N CYS A 190 -8.02 -2.05 3.62
CA CYS A 190 -7.43 -2.89 4.67
C CYS A 190 -6.67 -2.04 5.70
N HIS A 191 -5.78 -1.16 5.24
CA HIS A 191 -4.90 -0.38 6.10
C HIS A 191 -5.51 0.97 6.44
N ASN A 192 -5.68 1.25 7.74
CA ASN A 192 -6.29 2.49 8.21
C ASN A 192 -5.36 3.34 9.09
N GLY A 193 -5.43 4.65 8.86
CA GLY A 193 -4.69 5.66 9.60
C GLY A 193 -3.17 5.53 9.50
N HIS A 194 -2.45 6.31 10.29
CA HIS A 194 -0.98 6.33 10.27
C HIS A 194 -0.31 5.07 10.85
N SER A 195 -1.04 4.29 11.65
CA SER A 195 -0.53 3.00 12.16
C SER A 195 -0.59 1.86 11.14
N GLU A 196 -1.31 2.06 10.03
CA GLU A 196 -1.56 1.06 8.98
C GLU A 196 -2.19 -0.23 9.50
N ASN A 197 -2.93 -0.11 10.60
CA ASN A 197 -3.54 -1.25 11.26
C ASN A 197 -4.65 -1.82 10.37
N ALA A 198 -4.55 -3.13 10.09
CA ALA A 198 -5.54 -3.87 9.29
C ALA A 198 -6.53 -4.70 10.14
N ALA A 199 -6.36 -4.77 11.46
CA ALA A 199 -7.10 -5.69 12.32
C ALA A 199 -8.63 -5.52 12.29
N ALA A 200 -9.13 -4.31 12.00
CA ALA A 200 -10.56 -4.06 11.91
C ALA A 200 -11.16 -4.29 10.52
N SER A 201 -10.31 -4.43 9.49
CA SER A 201 -10.78 -4.45 8.10
C SER A 201 -11.44 -5.78 7.72
N CYS A 202 -10.90 -6.90 8.21
CA CYS A 202 -11.39 -8.24 7.87
C CYS A 202 -12.88 -8.39 8.21
N LYS A 203 -13.28 -7.97 9.42
CA LYS A 203 -14.67 -8.03 9.90
C LYS A 203 -15.63 -7.10 9.16
N THR A 204 -15.12 -6.08 8.47
CA THR A 204 -15.95 -5.17 7.68
C THR A 204 -16.39 -5.83 6.36
N CYS A 205 -15.47 -6.54 5.69
CA CYS A 205 -15.74 -7.11 4.37
C CYS A 205 -16.19 -8.57 4.41
N HIS A 206 -15.59 -9.42 5.25
CA HIS A 206 -15.83 -10.86 5.14
C HIS A 206 -17.26 -11.29 5.48
N PRO A 207 -17.94 -10.79 6.52
CA PRO A 207 -19.35 -11.12 6.74
C PRO A 207 -20.27 -10.69 5.58
N GLN A 208 -19.89 -9.66 4.82
CA GLN A 208 -20.67 -9.09 3.72
C GLN A 208 -20.39 -9.75 2.37
N MET A 209 -19.15 -10.18 2.14
CA MET A 209 -18.65 -10.63 0.84
C MET A 209 -18.29 -12.12 0.79
N SER A 210 -18.06 -12.77 1.94
CA SER A 210 -17.67 -14.18 2.01
C SER A 210 -18.50 -14.94 3.05
N HIS A 211 -19.24 -15.93 2.59
CA HIS A 211 -20.03 -16.81 3.45
C HIS A 211 -19.30 -18.12 3.78
N CYS A 212 -17.96 -18.11 3.81
CA CYS A 212 -17.17 -19.31 4.08
C CYS A 212 -17.30 -19.82 5.53
N GLY A 213 -17.80 -19.00 6.46
CA GLY A 213 -18.04 -19.37 7.85
C GLY A 213 -16.77 -19.57 8.69
N ILE A 214 -15.62 -19.15 8.17
CA ILE A 214 -14.31 -19.26 8.83
C ILE A 214 -13.97 -17.92 9.48
N ASP A 215 -13.33 -17.96 10.64
CA ASP A 215 -12.70 -16.79 11.26
C ASP A 215 -11.44 -16.41 10.48
N VAL A 216 -11.61 -15.47 9.55
CA VAL A 216 -10.58 -15.04 8.59
C VAL A 216 -9.34 -14.44 9.26
N GLU A 217 -9.48 -13.86 10.45
CA GLU A 217 -8.35 -13.31 11.21
C GLU A 217 -7.45 -14.42 11.80
N LYS A 218 -7.95 -15.66 11.87
CA LYS A 218 -7.20 -16.83 12.36
C LYS A 218 -6.76 -17.76 11.23
N MET A 219 -7.07 -17.43 9.98
CA MET A 219 -6.57 -18.21 8.84
C MET A 219 -5.05 -18.15 8.82
N ASP A 220 -4.43 -19.25 8.38
CA ASP A 220 -2.99 -19.32 8.15
C ASP A 220 -2.62 -18.40 6.99
N THR A 221 -2.39 -17.13 7.32
CA THR A 221 -1.97 -16.07 6.42
C THR A 221 -0.95 -15.17 7.12
N SER A 222 -0.24 -14.37 6.34
CA SER A 222 0.72 -13.39 6.86
C SER A 222 0.10 -12.31 7.76
N PHE A 223 -1.25 -12.18 7.77
CA PHE A 223 -1.96 -11.32 8.73
C PHE A 223 -1.89 -11.89 10.16
N ALA A 224 -2.18 -13.18 10.32
CA ALA A 224 -2.18 -13.83 11.64
C ALA A 224 -0.78 -14.26 12.09
N ASN A 225 0.07 -14.66 11.12
CA ASN A 225 1.42 -15.15 11.37
C ASN A 225 2.36 -14.67 10.26
N ALA A 226 3.27 -13.76 10.56
CA ALA A 226 4.24 -13.22 9.60
C ALA A 226 5.13 -14.27 8.90
N LYS A 227 5.23 -15.49 9.45
CA LYS A 227 5.98 -16.62 8.85
C LYS A 227 5.13 -17.52 7.95
N SER A 228 3.84 -17.26 7.81
CA SER A 228 2.95 -18.05 6.96
C SER A 228 3.38 -17.99 5.50
N GLY A 229 3.25 -19.11 4.80
CA GLY A 229 3.48 -19.18 3.35
C GLY A 229 2.37 -18.51 2.54
N HIS A 230 1.20 -18.25 3.13
CA HIS A 230 0.08 -17.61 2.45
C HIS A 230 0.10 -16.10 2.70
N ASN A 231 0.70 -15.34 1.78
CA ASN A 231 0.72 -13.89 1.87
C ASN A 231 -0.71 -13.32 1.76
N ILE A 232 -1.14 -12.53 2.74
CA ILE A 232 -2.48 -11.93 2.80
C ILE A 232 -2.80 -11.07 1.56
N HIS A 233 -1.78 -10.48 0.92
CA HIS A 233 -1.96 -9.68 -0.29
C HIS A 233 -2.28 -10.55 -1.51
N TRP A 234 -1.86 -11.82 -1.51
CA TRP A 234 -1.88 -12.67 -2.72
C TRP A 234 -2.69 -13.96 -2.56
N VAL A 235 -3.22 -14.20 -1.36
CA VAL A 235 -3.96 -15.42 -1.04
C VAL A 235 -5.14 -15.62 -1.99
N ARG A 236 -5.29 -16.86 -2.44
CA ARG A 236 -6.32 -17.33 -3.36
C ARG A 236 -7.29 -18.22 -2.61
N CYS A 237 -8.50 -18.37 -3.12
CA CYS A 237 -9.49 -19.29 -2.53
C CYS A 237 -8.92 -20.71 -2.36
N ALA A 238 -8.15 -21.18 -3.34
CA ALA A 238 -7.56 -22.51 -3.33
C ALA A 238 -6.55 -22.72 -2.20
N ASP A 239 -5.87 -21.66 -1.73
CA ASP A 239 -4.86 -21.75 -0.67
C ASP A 239 -5.50 -22.20 0.65
N CYS A 240 -6.73 -21.74 0.92
CA CYS A 240 -7.50 -22.12 2.12
C CYS A 240 -8.53 -23.24 1.85
N HIS A 241 -8.97 -23.43 0.62
CA HIS A 241 -10.02 -24.39 0.25
C HIS A 241 -9.49 -25.56 -0.59
N GLN A 242 -8.60 -26.34 0.01
CA GLN A 242 -7.95 -27.51 -0.62
C GLN A 242 -8.95 -28.61 -1.05
N HIS A 243 -10.16 -28.63 -0.46
CA HIS A 243 -11.22 -29.59 -0.78
C HIS A 243 -12.36 -29.00 -1.61
N GLY A 244 -12.14 -27.83 -2.22
CA GLY A 244 -13.10 -27.16 -3.09
C GLY A 244 -13.59 -25.84 -2.51
N VAL A 245 -13.62 -24.81 -3.36
CA VAL A 245 -14.07 -23.47 -3.01
C VAL A 245 -15.60 -23.48 -2.84
N PRO A 246 -16.14 -23.01 -1.70
CA PRO A 246 -17.58 -22.91 -1.49
C PRO A 246 -18.24 -22.06 -2.58
N LYS A 247 -19.33 -22.58 -3.17
CA LYS A 247 -20.13 -21.78 -4.09
C LYS A 247 -20.84 -20.68 -3.31
N PRO A 248 -20.89 -19.43 -3.81
CA PRO A 248 -21.65 -18.38 -3.17
C PRO A 248 -23.10 -18.84 -3.02
N LYS A 249 -23.63 -18.80 -1.79
CA LYS A 249 -25.07 -18.91 -1.58
C LYS A 249 -25.68 -17.72 -2.30
N ILE A 250 -26.38 -17.95 -3.40
CA ILE A 250 -27.22 -16.93 -4.02
C ILE A 250 -28.27 -16.60 -2.95
N ALA A 251 -28.00 -15.60 -2.12
CA ALA A 251 -29.03 -15.00 -1.30
C ALA A 251 -30.06 -14.49 -2.31
N ALA A 252 -31.26 -15.06 -2.27
CA ALA A 252 -32.37 -14.68 -3.12
C ALA A 252 -32.71 -13.20 -2.88
N ARG A 253 -32.00 -12.29 -3.54
CA ARG A 253 -32.42 -10.91 -3.76
C ARG A 253 -33.43 -10.89 -4.91
N THR A 254 -34.54 -11.58 -4.71
CA THR A 254 -35.69 -11.60 -5.61
C THR A 254 -36.96 -11.74 -4.78
N ALA A 255 -37.25 -10.77 -3.91
CA ALA A 255 -38.59 -10.63 -3.30
C ALA A 255 -38.90 -9.28 -2.62
N ALA A 256 -38.06 -8.24 -2.67
CA ALA A 256 -38.32 -7.00 -1.92
C ALA A 256 -38.42 -5.71 -2.76
N VAL A 257 -38.17 -5.74 -4.07
CA VAL A 257 -38.29 -4.55 -4.94
C VAL A 257 -39.62 -4.54 -5.71
N GLY A 258 -40.35 -5.66 -5.80
CA GLY A 258 -41.62 -5.74 -6.54
C GLY A 258 -42.89 -5.41 -5.74
N ALA A 259 -42.79 -5.13 -4.44
CA ALA A 259 -43.96 -4.91 -3.57
C ALA A 259 -44.23 -3.42 -3.25
N GLN A 260 -43.28 -2.51 -3.51
CA GLN A 260 -43.48 -1.07 -3.27
C GLN A 260 -44.07 -0.33 -4.48
N ASP A 261 -43.91 -0.84 -5.70
CA ASP A 261 -44.41 -0.18 -6.92
C ASP A 261 -45.89 -0.49 -7.26
N ARG A 262 -46.59 -1.28 -6.44
CA ARG A 262 -48.04 -1.55 -6.62
C ARG A 262 -48.95 -0.81 -5.64
N ALA A 263 -48.40 -0.08 -4.67
CA ALA A 263 -49.18 0.71 -3.72
C ALA A 263 -49.32 2.19 -4.12
N ALA A 264 -48.65 2.66 -5.17
CA ALA A 264 -48.68 4.06 -5.62
C ALA A 264 -49.50 4.32 -6.90
N ALA A 265 -50.30 3.33 -7.36
CA ALA A 265 -51.13 3.45 -8.56
C ALA A 265 -52.64 3.40 -8.27
N SER A 266 -53.03 3.67 -7.03
CA SER A 266 -54.43 3.75 -6.62
C SER A 266 -54.60 4.80 -5.53
N GLU A 267 -54.48 6.08 -5.91
CA GLU A 267 -55.13 7.26 -5.31
C GLU A 267 -55.06 8.43 -6.29
#